data_AF-A0A358EH93-F1
#
_entry.id   AF-A0A358EH93-F1
#
_cell.length_a   1.000
_cell.length_b   1.000
_cell.length_c   1.000
_cell.angle_alpha   90.00
_cell.angle_beta   90.00
_cell.angle_gamma   90.00
#
_symmetry.space_group_name_H-M   'P 1'
#
loop_
_entity.id
_entity.type
_entity.pdbx_description
1 polymer ?
#
loop_
_entity_poly.entity_id
_entity_poly.type
_entity_poly.pdbx_seq_one_letter_code
_entity_poly.pdbx_strand_id
1 'polypeptide(L)'
;MRRSDPKTGAIEHHLKVERTARYWTLGTPESAEEVWLVLHGYKQLARRFIRRFKPIDNGLRLIVAPEALSRFYVSQEQGRHGVASVVGATWMTREDR
;
A
#
# COMPACT_ATOMS: atom_id res chain seq x y z
N MET A 1 13.55 20.75 14.50
CA MET A 1 14.55 21.59 13.81
C MET A 1 14.19 21.58 12.33
N ARG A 2 14.03 22.73 11.67
CA ARG A 2 13.72 22.75 10.22
C ARG A 2 14.94 22.26 9.47
N ARG A 3 14.79 21.22 8.63
CA ARG A 3 15.85 20.79 7.73
C ARG A 3 15.98 21.82 6.61
N SER A 4 17.22 22.08 6.20
CA SER A 4 17.54 22.90 5.04
C SER A 4 18.34 22.06 4.05
N ASP A 5 17.95 22.11 2.78
CA ASP A 5 18.73 21.49 1.71
C ASP A 5 20.07 22.25 1.54
N PRO A 6 21.23 21.58 1.66
CA PRO A 6 22.52 22.24 1.65
C PRO A 6 22.94 22.76 0.26
N LYS A 7 22.29 22.32 -0.83
CA LYS A 7 22.61 22.74 -2.20
C LYS A 7 21.78 23.95 -2.64
N THR A 8 20.53 24.01 -2.20
CA THR A 8 19.55 24.99 -2.68
C THR A 8 19.13 25.98 -1.60
N GLY A 9 19.41 25.70 -0.33
CA GLY A 9 18.89 26.47 0.80
C GLY A 9 17.39 26.30 1.04
N ALA A 10 16.72 25.38 0.32
CA ALA A 10 15.30 25.13 0.49
C ALA A 10 15.00 24.67 1.93
N ILE A 11 13.91 25.20 2.51
CA ILE A 11 13.50 24.91 3.88
C ILE A 11 12.35 23.91 3.85
N GLU A 12 12.47 22.85 4.65
CA GLU A 12 11.42 21.87 4.81
C GLU A 12 10.28 22.39 5.71
N HIS A 13 9.05 22.16 5.27
CA HIS A 13 7.83 22.47 6.00
C HIS A 13 6.92 21.26 6.04
N HIS A 14 6.34 20.99 7.20
CA HIS A 14 5.40 19.88 7.39
C HIS A 14 3.97 20.40 7.52
N LEU A 15 3.05 19.74 6.82
CA LEU A 15 1.61 19.94 6.95
C LEU A 15 0.95 18.61 7.27
N LYS A 16 0.06 18.61 8.27
CA LYS A 16 -0.78 17.43 8.56
C LYS A 16 -1.93 17.39 7.56
N VAL A 17 -2.14 16.22 6.95
CA VAL A 17 -3.24 15.97 6.02
C VAL A 17 -3.94 14.67 6.41
N GLU A 18 -5.26 14.64 6.24
CA GLU A 18 -6.02 13.39 6.34
C GLU A 18 -5.75 12.51 5.12
N ARG A 19 -5.72 11.19 5.32
CA ARG A 19 -5.53 10.21 4.24
C ARG A 19 -6.52 9.07 4.36
N THR A 20 -7.08 8.66 3.22
CA THR A 20 -7.91 7.45 3.13
C THR A 20 -7.03 6.23 2.87
N ALA A 21 -7.07 5.27 3.79
CA ALA A 21 -6.44 3.97 3.62
C ALA A 21 -7.37 3.03 2.82
N ARG A 22 -6.78 2.11 2.04
CA ARG A 22 -7.51 1.03 1.37
C ARG A 22 -7.09 -0.29 2.00
N TYR A 23 -8.05 -1.17 2.25
CA TYR A 23 -7.80 -2.55 2.63
C TYR A 23 -8.76 -3.46 1.86
N TRP A 24 -8.41 -4.74 1.78
CA TRP A 24 -9.23 -5.77 1.16
C TRP A 24 -9.46 -6.89 2.16
N THR A 25 -10.64 -7.49 2.11
CA THR A 25 -11.01 -8.65 2.92
C THR A 25 -11.25 -9.87 2.03
N LEU A 26 -11.00 -11.05 2.57
CA LEU A 26 -11.37 -12.34 2.02
C LEU A 26 -11.89 -13.21 3.16
N GLY A 27 -13.04 -13.84 2.98
CA GLY A 27 -13.80 -14.51 4.05
C GLY A 27 -14.96 -13.64 4.56
N THR A 28 -15.70 -14.17 5.54
CA THR A 28 -16.91 -13.55 6.10
C THR A 28 -16.66 -13.17 7.56
N PRO A 29 -16.71 -11.88 7.94
CA PRO A 29 -16.44 -11.43 9.31
C PRO A 29 -17.32 -12.09 10.37
N GLU A 30 -18.58 -12.37 10.05
CA GLU A 30 -19.58 -12.87 11.01
C GLU A 30 -19.31 -14.31 11.45
N SER A 31 -18.64 -15.11 10.60
CA SER A 31 -18.30 -16.51 10.89
C SER A 31 -16.82 -16.70 11.23
N ALA A 32 -16.04 -15.61 11.29
CA ALA A 32 -14.61 -15.70 11.47
C ALA A 32 -14.24 -16.00 12.94
N GLU A 33 -13.47 -17.07 13.14
CA GLU A 33 -12.84 -17.42 14.41
C GLU A 33 -11.41 -16.88 14.49
N GLU A 34 -10.78 -16.67 13.33
CA GLU A 34 -9.42 -16.15 13.19
C GLU A 34 -9.38 -14.92 12.28
N VAL A 35 -8.57 -13.92 12.66
CA VAL A 35 -8.27 -12.77 11.81
C VAL A 35 -6.80 -12.78 11.41
N TRP A 36 -6.55 -12.79 10.10
CA TRP A 36 -5.22 -12.84 9.52
C TRP A 36 -4.88 -11.50 8.85
N LEU A 37 -3.97 -10.74 9.45
CA LEU A 37 -3.42 -9.53 8.84
C LEU A 37 -2.26 -9.89 7.92
N VAL A 38 -2.43 -9.67 6.62
CA VAL A 38 -1.43 -10.04 5.60
C VAL A 38 -0.88 -8.80 4.90
N LEU A 39 0.45 -8.66 4.90
CA LEU A 39 1.13 -7.47 4.37
C LEU A 39 1.83 -7.78 3.05
N HIS A 40 1.48 -7.02 2.01
CA HIS A 40 2.11 -7.15 0.70
C HIS A 40 3.52 -6.51 0.68
N GLY A 41 4.37 -6.95 -0.24
CA GLY A 41 5.71 -6.41 -0.45
C GLY A 41 5.75 -5.17 -1.35
N TYR A 42 6.96 -4.71 -1.66
CA TYR A 42 7.21 -3.60 -2.58
C TYR A 42 6.61 -3.83 -3.98
N LYS A 43 6.08 -2.77 -4.60
CA LYS A 43 5.43 -2.79 -5.93
C LYS A 43 4.17 -3.66 -6.03
N GLN A 44 3.64 -4.17 -4.92
CA GLN A 44 2.42 -4.97 -4.91
C GLN A 44 1.21 -4.13 -4.49
N LEU A 45 0.03 -4.48 -5.01
CA LEU A 45 -1.26 -3.96 -4.54
C LEU A 45 -1.95 -5.02 -3.68
N ALA A 46 -2.59 -4.59 -2.59
CA ALA A 46 -3.29 -5.48 -1.67
C ALA A 46 -4.33 -6.36 -2.39
N ARG A 47 -5.09 -5.79 -3.35
CA ARG A 47 -6.10 -6.52 -4.14
C ARG A 47 -5.55 -7.74 -4.88
N ARG A 48 -4.34 -7.63 -5.44
CA ARG A 48 -3.72 -8.73 -6.20
C ARG A 48 -3.05 -9.71 -5.24
N PHE A 49 -2.46 -9.19 -4.17
CA PHE A 49 -1.78 -9.98 -3.14
C PHE A 49 -2.75 -10.91 -2.39
N ILE A 50 -3.90 -10.40 -1.93
CA ILE A 50 -4.87 -11.17 -1.12
C ILE A 50 -5.41 -12.42 -1.84
N ARG A 51 -5.46 -12.42 -3.18
CA ARG A 51 -5.93 -13.56 -3.99
C ARG A 51 -5.12 -14.84 -3.75
N ARG A 52 -3.86 -14.71 -3.35
CA ARG A 52 -2.97 -15.84 -3.06
C ARG A 52 -3.39 -16.63 -1.82
N PHE A 53 -4.22 -16.04 -0.96
CA PHE A 53 -4.70 -16.66 0.26
C PHE A 53 -6.04 -17.41 0.07
N LYS A 54 -6.61 -17.43 -1.14
CA LYS A 54 -7.84 -18.18 -1.41
C LYS A 54 -7.77 -19.66 -1.03
N PRO A 55 -6.65 -20.39 -1.22
CA PRO A 55 -6.56 -21.79 -0.79
C PRO A 55 -6.69 -22.03 0.72
N ILE A 56 -6.50 -21.00 1.55
CA ILE A 56 -6.60 -21.12 3.02
C ILE A 56 -7.86 -20.46 3.60
N ASP A 57 -8.74 -19.94 2.74
CA ASP A 57 -10.07 -19.42 3.08
C ASP A 57 -11.02 -20.59 3.33
N ASN A 58 -11.09 -21.03 4.59
CA ASN A 58 -11.87 -22.18 5.05
C ASN A 58 -13.25 -21.79 5.60
N GLY A 59 -13.69 -20.54 5.42
CA GLY A 59 -14.95 -20.02 5.98
C GLY A 59 -14.90 -19.59 7.46
N LEU A 60 -13.83 -19.95 8.18
CA LEU A 60 -13.60 -19.56 9.58
C LEU A 60 -12.49 -18.50 9.73
N ARG A 61 -11.85 -18.10 8.62
CA ARG A 61 -10.79 -17.10 8.58
C ARG A 61 -11.26 -15.83 7.88
N LEU A 62 -11.06 -14.69 8.54
CA LEU A 62 -11.10 -13.38 7.90
C LEU A 62 -9.67 -12.94 7.59
N ILE A 63 -9.31 -12.93 6.31
CA ILE A 63 -8.02 -12.43 5.84
C ILE A 63 -8.18 -10.97 5.46
N VAL A 64 -7.36 -10.10 6.06
CA VAL A 64 -7.39 -8.65 5.85
C VAL A 64 -6.03 -8.22 5.29
N ALA A 65 -6.06 -7.65 4.08
CA ALA A 65 -4.89 -7.13 3.38
C ALA A 65 -4.97 -5.59 3.31
N PRO A 66 -4.37 -4.85 4.25
CA PRO A 66 -4.22 -3.41 4.11
C PRO A 66 -3.27 -3.09 2.95
N GLU A 67 -3.50 -1.96 2.29
CA GLU A 67 -2.62 -1.45 1.25
C GLU A 67 -1.73 -0.34 1.79
N ALA A 68 -0.45 -0.44 1.47
CA ALA A 68 0.51 0.62 1.69
C ALA A 68 0.03 1.97 1.14
N LEU A 69 0.27 3.05 1.90
CA LEU A 69 -0.29 4.38 1.60
C LEU A 69 0.36 5.07 0.40
N SER A 70 1.61 4.73 0.06
CA SER A 70 2.33 5.35 -1.06
C SER A 70 2.19 4.48 -2.31
N ARG A 71 1.46 4.98 -3.32
CA ARG A 71 1.29 4.33 -4.63
C ARG A 71 2.15 4.99 -5.69
N PHE A 72 2.63 4.21 -6.65
CA PHE A 72 3.48 4.68 -7.74
C PHE A 72 3.35 3.78 -8.96
N TYR A 73 3.70 4.31 -10.12
CA TYR A 73 3.77 3.55 -11.37
C TYR A 73 5.03 2.68 -11.39
N VAL A 74 4.85 1.39 -11.69
CA VAL A 74 5.89 0.36 -11.66
C VAL A 74 6.62 0.26 -13.00
N SER A 75 5.91 0.46 -14.11
CA SER A 75 6.47 0.44 -15.46
C SER A 75 6.91 1.83 -15.90
N GLN A 76 8.08 1.90 -16.55
CA GLN A 76 8.54 3.05 -17.31
C GLN A 76 8.12 2.81 -18.77
N GLU A 77 6.84 2.87 -19.08
CA GLU A 77 6.44 2.89 -20.50
C GLU A 77 6.83 4.25 -21.08
N GLN A 78 7.48 4.25 -22.25
CA GLN A 78 7.86 5.46 -22.97
C GLN A 78 6.59 6.21 -23.41
N GLY A 79 6.11 7.16 -22.59
CA GLY A 79 4.90 7.92 -22.88
C GLY A 79 4.20 8.49 -21.63
N ARG A 80 3.01 9.07 -21.84
CA ARG A 80 2.13 9.48 -20.73
C ARG A 80 1.58 8.23 -20.04
N HIS A 81 1.62 8.19 -18.71
CA HIS A 81 1.00 7.14 -17.91
C HIS A 81 -0.49 7.00 -18.26
N GLY A 82 -0.83 5.96 -19.02
CA GLY A 82 -2.18 5.63 -19.45
C GLY A 82 -2.87 4.61 -18.53
N VAL A 83 -4.11 4.24 -18.88
CA VAL A 83 -4.95 3.27 -18.14
C VAL A 83 -4.28 1.89 -17.98
N ALA A 84 -3.36 1.53 -18.89
CA ALA A 84 -2.61 0.29 -18.85
C ALA A 84 -1.42 0.31 -17.85
N SER A 85 -1.03 1.47 -17.33
CA SER A 85 0.14 1.61 -16.47
C SER A 85 0.02 0.74 -15.23
N VAL A 86 1.07 -0.03 -14.94
CA VAL A 86 1.08 -0.90 -13.76
C VAL A 86 1.29 -0.03 -12.52
N VAL A 87 0.36 -0.07 -11.58
CA VAL A 87 0.49 0.62 -10.27
C VAL A 87 0.88 -0.38 -9.19
N GLY A 88 1.80 0.04 -8.31
CA GLY A 88 2.22 -0.68 -7.11
C GLY A 88 2.19 0.23 -5.89
N ALA A 89 2.42 -0.34 -4.70
CA ALA A 89 2.46 0.40 -3.44
C ALA A 89 3.68 0.05 -2.57
N THR A 90 4.05 0.95 -1.65
CA THR A 90 5.14 0.79 -0.68
C THR A 90 4.81 1.41 0.67
N TRP A 91 5.10 0.69 1.77
CA TRP A 91 4.72 1.08 3.13
C TRP A 91 5.47 2.30 3.64
N MET A 92 6.75 2.39 3.30
CA MET A 92 7.65 3.44 3.77
C MET A 92 8.74 3.65 2.73
N THR A 93 9.17 4.89 2.56
CA THR A 93 10.41 5.25 1.87
C THR A 93 11.46 5.59 2.93
N ARG A 94 12.75 5.36 2.63
CA ARG A 94 13.85 5.53 3.60
C ARG A 94 14.12 7.01 3.97
N GLU A 95 13.49 7.94 3.27
CA GLU A 95 13.81 9.37 3.29
C GLU A 95 13.12 10.12 4.45
N ASP A 96 11.97 9.63 4.91
CA ASP A 96 11.16 10.26 5.96
C ASP A 96 10.69 9.23 7.01
N ARG A 97 11.65 8.44 7.51
CA ARG A 97 11.47 7.49 8.61
C ARG A 97 11.83 8.13 9.94
#